data_AF-A0A0F9TJQ4-F1
#
_entry.id   AF-A0A0F9TJQ4-F1
#
_cell.length_a   1.000
_cell.length_b   1.000
_cell.length_c   1.000
_cell.angle_alpha   90.00
_cell.angle_beta   90.00
_cell.angle_gamma   90.00
#
_symmetry.space_group_name_H-M   'P 1'
#
loop_
_entity.id
_entity.type
_entity.pdbx_description
1 polymer ?
#
loop_
_entity_poly.entity_id
_entity_poly.type
_entity_poly.pdbx_seq_one_letter_code
_entity_poly.pdbx_strand_id
1 'polypeptide(L)'
;MSRKKRPVDDRENGALKAWELPDTPEEKGVSCPVLEKVTLLPLRYGRVESLVPGVSTPFELNSRPLGIRLLRDGYIYVLDENAGALHEYEYTSAALSGHNGGRLEYDKDSTLYVCFSDVAWTARKKAQVLDDPEERIGLMQCIDLAGASACSGGKDLLTLKQASQWVAEFAEDEELIAEEGHNLQESRPYFWENQPYYYKTSPGTLIKQQNVGDPSECLCLVLNDDIGVMLDLAQHQDDVVGWIDEWAKSGEQEGDTERDYVLGCFIESMTAVTDEVLAGTAASTRYSLELPLRPGVRNLKI
;
A
#
# COMPACT_ATOMS: atom_id res chain seq x y z
N MET A 1 -17.79 2.48 11.62
CA MET A 1 -18.45 1.73 10.54
C MET A 1 -18.32 0.25 10.84
N SER A 2 -19.29 -0.60 10.46
CA SER A 2 -19.14 -2.06 10.66
C SER A 2 -18.05 -2.60 9.74
N ARG A 3 -17.13 -3.40 10.27
CA ARG A 3 -16.10 -4.08 9.48
C ARG A 3 -16.79 -5.00 8.46
N LYS A 4 -16.40 -4.91 7.19
CA LYS A 4 -16.92 -5.81 6.13
C LYS A 4 -16.47 -7.25 6.39
N LYS A 5 -17.15 -8.21 5.77
CA LYS A 5 -16.69 -9.61 5.80
C LYS A 5 -15.54 -9.77 4.80
N ARG A 6 -14.46 -10.43 5.22
CA ARG A 6 -13.33 -10.77 4.34
C ARG A 6 -13.84 -11.60 3.14
N PRO A 7 -13.40 -11.30 1.90
CA PRO A 7 -13.70 -12.14 0.75
C PRO A 7 -13.17 -13.58 0.94
N VAL A 8 -13.70 -14.50 0.14
CA VAL A 8 -13.28 -15.91 0.18
C VAL A 8 -12.09 -16.09 -0.76
N ASP A 9 -11.08 -16.81 -0.30
CA ASP A 9 -9.93 -17.18 -1.12
C ASP A 9 -10.38 -18.00 -2.34
N ASP A 10 -9.94 -17.58 -3.53
CA ASP A 10 -10.28 -18.19 -4.81
C ASP A 10 -9.07 -18.37 -5.75
N ARG A 11 -7.84 -18.24 -5.23
CA ARG A 11 -6.58 -18.44 -5.98
C ARG A 11 -6.54 -19.77 -6.74
N GLU A 12 -7.13 -20.82 -6.18
CA GLU A 12 -7.19 -22.16 -6.80
C GLU A 12 -8.40 -22.39 -7.72
N ASN A 13 -9.19 -21.35 -8.00
CA ASN A 13 -10.34 -21.46 -8.90
C ASN A 13 -9.90 -21.65 -10.35
N GLY A 14 -10.11 -22.85 -10.88
CA GLY A 14 -9.75 -23.20 -12.26
C GLY A 14 -10.43 -22.33 -13.33
N ALA A 15 -11.61 -21.76 -13.05
CA ALA A 15 -12.27 -20.85 -13.99
C ALA A 15 -11.54 -19.51 -14.10
N LEU A 16 -10.91 -19.02 -13.02
CA LEU A 16 -10.10 -17.80 -13.06
C LEU A 16 -8.76 -18.06 -13.72
N LYS A 17 -8.10 -19.19 -13.40
CA LYS A 17 -6.85 -19.61 -14.07
C LYS A 17 -7.01 -19.76 -15.59
N ALA A 18 -8.21 -20.13 -16.07
CA ALA A 18 -8.47 -20.24 -17.51
C ALA A 18 -8.38 -18.88 -18.24
N TRP A 19 -8.69 -17.76 -17.58
CA TRP A 19 -8.55 -16.43 -18.17
C TRP A 19 -7.08 -15.98 -18.31
N GLU A 20 -6.15 -16.65 -17.63
CA GLU A 20 -4.72 -16.31 -17.69
C GLU A 20 -4.03 -16.92 -18.91
N LEU A 21 -4.71 -17.83 -19.63
CA LEU A 21 -4.18 -18.44 -20.84
C LEU A 21 -4.38 -17.50 -22.03
N PRO A 22 -3.36 -17.29 -22.87
CA PRO A 22 -3.52 -16.49 -24.08
C PRO A 22 -4.44 -17.20 -25.07
N ASP A 23 -5.27 -16.42 -25.77
CA ASP A 23 -6.14 -16.90 -26.86
C ASP A 23 -5.32 -17.33 -28.10
N THR A 24 -4.07 -16.86 -28.22
CA THR A 24 -3.15 -17.20 -29.32
C THR A 24 -1.96 -18.03 -28.83
N PRO A 25 -1.52 -19.06 -29.58
CA PRO A 25 -0.36 -19.85 -29.22
C PRO A 25 0.91 -18.99 -29.28
N GLU A 26 1.71 -19.00 -28.21
CA GLU A 26 3.01 -18.32 -28.14
C GLU A 26 3.92 -18.78 -29.30
N GLU A 27 4.11 -17.94 -30.33
CA GLU A 27 5.19 -18.17 -31.28
C GLU A 27 6.52 -17.91 -30.57
N LYS A 28 7.39 -18.93 -30.53
CA LYS A 28 8.74 -18.79 -29.97
C LYS A 28 9.57 -17.85 -30.83
N GLY A 29 9.72 -16.60 -30.38
CA GLY A 29 10.61 -15.60 -30.99
C GLY A 29 10.06 -14.16 -31.04
N VAL A 30 9.05 -13.83 -30.24
CA VAL A 30 8.19 -12.65 -30.45
C VAL A 30 8.87 -11.35 -29.99
N SER A 31 9.04 -10.44 -30.96
CA SER A 31 9.18 -9.00 -30.73
C SER A 31 8.04 -8.51 -29.84
N CYS A 32 8.31 -7.59 -28.89
CA CYS A 32 7.28 -6.99 -28.04
C CYS A 32 6.02 -6.63 -28.86
N PRO A 33 4.81 -7.09 -28.48
CA PRO A 33 3.60 -6.78 -29.22
C PRO A 33 3.39 -5.26 -29.27
N VAL A 34 2.99 -4.77 -30.44
CA VAL A 34 2.65 -3.37 -30.65
C VAL A 34 1.21 -3.17 -30.19
N LEU A 35 1.01 -2.36 -29.16
CA LEU A 35 -0.31 -2.05 -28.61
C LEU A 35 -0.83 -0.79 -29.32
N GLU A 36 -1.96 -0.87 -30.01
CA GLU A 36 -2.69 0.34 -30.48
C GLU A 36 -3.51 0.93 -29.33
N LYS A 37 -4.15 0.05 -28.56
CA LYS A 37 -4.89 0.36 -27.35
C LYS A 37 -4.39 -0.49 -26.19
N VAL A 38 -4.52 0.04 -24.99
CA VAL A 38 -4.11 -0.65 -23.76
C VAL A 38 -5.32 -0.78 -22.85
N THR A 39 -5.59 -2.02 -22.40
CA THR A 39 -6.54 -2.24 -21.30
C THR A 39 -5.79 -2.20 -19.98
N LEU A 40 -6.21 -1.34 -19.04
CA LEU A 40 -5.56 -1.17 -17.75
C LEU A 40 -6.28 -1.98 -16.67
N LEU A 41 -5.51 -2.80 -15.95
CA LEU A 41 -5.96 -3.58 -14.80
C LEU A 41 -5.62 -2.80 -13.52
N PRO A 42 -6.60 -2.23 -12.80
CA PRO A 42 -6.27 -1.32 -11.72
C PRO A 42 -5.86 -2.07 -10.44
N LEU A 43 -4.74 -1.65 -9.89
CA LEU A 43 -4.12 -2.06 -8.63
C LEU A 43 -3.85 -0.82 -7.77
N ARG A 44 -3.31 -0.99 -6.57
CA ARG A 44 -2.86 0.11 -5.72
C ARG A 44 -1.59 -0.20 -4.97
N TYR A 45 -0.91 0.85 -4.55
CA TYR A 45 0.04 0.75 -3.45
C TYR A 45 -0.71 0.53 -2.13
N GLY A 46 -0.19 -0.38 -1.30
CA GLY A 46 -0.80 -0.71 -0.02
C GLY A 46 0.18 -1.44 0.88
N ARG A 47 -0.04 -1.38 2.19
CA ARG A 47 0.76 -2.17 3.14
C ARG A 47 0.61 -3.66 2.84
N VAL A 48 1.69 -4.42 3.00
CA VAL A 48 1.74 -5.88 2.84
C VAL A 48 2.45 -6.49 4.06
N GLU A 49 2.44 -7.82 4.21
CA GLU A 49 3.14 -8.46 5.34
C GLU A 49 4.66 -8.44 5.12
N SER A 50 5.13 -9.03 4.01
CA SER A 50 6.56 -9.11 3.69
C SER A 50 6.89 -8.97 2.20
N LEU A 51 5.91 -9.07 1.30
CA LEU A 51 6.16 -9.08 -0.15
C LEU A 51 6.61 -7.70 -0.69
N VAL A 52 7.92 -7.50 -0.78
CA VAL A 52 8.48 -6.27 -1.35
C VAL A 52 8.48 -6.32 -2.89
N PRO A 53 7.92 -5.32 -3.58
CA PRO A 53 7.91 -5.30 -5.03
C PRO A 53 9.29 -4.97 -5.60
N GLY A 54 9.61 -5.48 -6.80
CA GLY A 54 10.84 -5.15 -7.52
C GLY A 54 10.85 -3.77 -8.19
N VAL A 55 9.92 -2.88 -7.83
CA VAL A 55 9.75 -1.52 -8.36
C VAL A 55 9.78 -0.52 -7.22
N SER A 56 10.12 0.74 -7.55
CA SER A 56 10.07 1.82 -6.56
C SER A 56 8.67 1.99 -6.00
N THR A 57 8.57 2.16 -4.69
CA THR A 57 7.35 2.55 -4.00
C THR A 57 7.34 4.07 -3.77
N PRO A 58 6.16 4.68 -3.54
CA PRO A 58 6.05 6.12 -3.28
C PRO A 58 6.77 6.58 -2.01
N PHE A 59 6.81 5.73 -0.98
CA PHE A 59 7.49 5.97 0.29
C PHE A 59 7.80 4.65 1.01
N GLU A 60 8.58 4.73 2.09
CA GLU A 60 8.96 3.60 2.95
C GLU A 60 8.27 3.71 4.32
N LEU A 61 8.05 2.55 4.96
CA LEU A 61 7.41 2.44 6.26
C LEU A 61 8.29 1.60 7.19
N ASN A 62 8.33 1.95 8.49
CA ASN A 62 9.15 1.24 9.47
C ASN A 62 8.52 -0.05 10.00
N SER A 63 7.18 -0.14 10.03
CA SER A 63 6.50 -1.27 10.67
C SER A 63 6.34 -2.48 9.74
N ARG A 64 5.87 -2.24 8.52
CA ARG A 64 5.58 -3.24 7.49
C ARG A 64 5.79 -2.58 6.12
N PRO A 65 6.31 -3.29 5.12
CA PRO A 65 6.64 -2.70 3.83
C PRO A 65 5.40 -2.20 3.09
N LEU A 66 5.64 -1.27 2.17
CA LEU A 66 4.68 -0.87 1.15
C LEU A 66 4.86 -1.81 -0.05
N GLY A 67 3.77 -2.41 -0.51
CA GLY A 67 3.73 -3.31 -1.67
C GLY A 67 2.59 -2.97 -2.61
N ILE A 68 2.22 -3.94 -3.45
CA ILE A 68 1.17 -3.77 -4.48
C ILE A 68 0.01 -4.68 -4.15
N ARG A 69 -1.20 -4.15 -4.26
CA ARG A 69 -2.43 -4.81 -3.80
C ARG A 69 -3.61 -4.57 -4.73
N LEU A 70 -4.63 -5.41 -4.59
CA LEU A 70 -5.93 -5.16 -5.21
C LEU A 70 -6.58 -3.87 -4.68
N LEU A 71 -7.42 -3.26 -5.52
CA LEU A 71 -8.15 -2.05 -5.18
C LEU A 71 -9.11 -2.20 -4.00
N ARG A 72 -9.33 -1.10 -3.28
CA ARG A 72 -10.43 -0.96 -2.32
C ARG A 72 -11.68 -0.47 -3.02
N ASP A 73 -12.83 -0.70 -2.39
CA ASP A 73 -14.05 0.00 -2.76
C ASP A 73 -13.81 1.53 -2.76
N GLY A 74 -14.20 2.19 -3.85
CA GLY A 74 -13.92 3.60 -4.08
C GLY A 74 -14.13 3.99 -5.54
N TYR A 75 -13.46 5.06 -5.95
CA TYR A 75 -13.59 5.68 -7.26
C TYR A 75 -12.23 5.87 -7.91
N ILE A 76 -12.18 5.65 -9.22
CA ILE A 76 -11.03 5.95 -10.06
C ILE A 76 -11.42 7.07 -11.00
N TYR A 77 -10.60 8.11 -11.02
CA TYR A 77 -10.72 9.24 -11.93
C TYR A 77 -9.60 9.17 -12.94
N VAL A 78 -9.93 9.23 -14.23
CA VAL A 78 -8.94 9.21 -15.31
C VAL A 78 -9.22 10.38 -16.25
N LEU A 79 -8.31 11.34 -16.30
CA LEU A 79 -8.32 12.41 -17.28
C LEU A 79 -7.39 12.00 -18.43
N ASP A 80 -7.97 11.77 -19.59
CA ASP A 80 -7.21 11.58 -20.83
C ASP A 80 -6.86 12.96 -21.39
N GLU A 81 -5.56 13.29 -21.40
CA GLU A 81 -5.08 14.59 -21.86
C GLU A 81 -5.33 14.80 -23.35
N ASN A 82 -5.23 13.75 -24.15
CA ASN A 82 -5.41 13.81 -25.60
C ASN A 82 -6.89 14.05 -25.94
N ALA A 83 -7.80 13.40 -25.20
CA ALA A 83 -9.25 13.58 -25.36
C ALA A 83 -9.79 14.82 -24.63
N GLY A 84 -9.07 15.35 -23.65
CA GLY A 84 -9.52 16.44 -22.78
C GLY A 84 -10.73 16.07 -21.91
N ALA A 85 -10.89 14.78 -21.59
CA ALA A 85 -12.08 14.26 -20.93
C ALA A 85 -11.73 13.56 -19.60
N LEU A 86 -12.51 13.87 -18.56
CA LEU A 86 -12.43 13.20 -17.26
C LEU A 86 -13.46 12.06 -17.20
N HIS A 87 -12.97 10.84 -17.05
CA HIS A 87 -13.74 9.63 -16.87
C HIS A 87 -13.81 9.26 -15.39
N GLU A 88 -14.98 8.82 -14.95
CA GLU A 88 -15.24 8.35 -13.60
C GLU A 88 -15.58 6.85 -13.65
N TYR A 89 -14.95 6.11 -12.74
CA TYR A 89 -15.20 4.70 -12.52
C TYR A 89 -15.48 4.47 -11.03
N GLU A 90 -16.46 3.63 -10.74
CA GLU A 90 -16.76 3.19 -9.38
C GLU A 90 -16.35 1.73 -9.23
N TYR A 91 -15.47 1.45 -8.28
CA TYR A 91 -15.08 0.10 -7.87
C TYR A 91 -15.85 -0.26 -6.61
N THR A 92 -16.69 -1.30 -6.69
CA THR A 92 -17.43 -1.79 -5.53
C THR A 92 -17.61 -3.29 -5.65
N SER A 93 -17.32 -4.02 -4.57
CA SER A 93 -17.53 -5.48 -4.50
C SER A 93 -16.85 -6.24 -5.66
N ALA A 94 -15.60 -5.87 -5.95
CA ALA A 94 -14.77 -6.45 -7.03
C ALA A 94 -15.33 -6.28 -8.45
N ALA A 95 -16.23 -5.32 -8.67
CA ALA A 95 -16.73 -4.93 -9.97
C ALA A 95 -16.42 -3.46 -10.24
N LEU A 96 -16.11 -3.14 -11.50
CA LEU A 96 -15.91 -1.76 -11.94
C LEU A 96 -17.08 -1.35 -12.83
N SER A 97 -17.59 -0.15 -12.63
CA SER A 97 -18.67 0.44 -13.43
C SER A 97 -18.34 1.89 -13.77
N GLY A 98 -19.17 2.54 -14.59
CA GLY A 98 -18.96 3.93 -15.01
C GLY A 98 -18.61 4.03 -16.49
N HIS A 99 -17.61 4.85 -16.83
CA HIS A 99 -17.21 5.09 -18.21
C HIS A 99 -16.89 3.77 -18.94
N ASN A 100 -17.29 3.66 -20.21
CA ASN A 100 -17.12 2.47 -21.06
C ASN A 100 -17.55 1.15 -20.37
N GLY A 101 -18.61 1.19 -19.57
CA GLY A 101 -19.11 0.02 -18.84
C GLY A 101 -18.15 -0.50 -17.75
N GLY A 102 -17.23 0.34 -17.26
CA GLY A 102 -16.21 -0.07 -16.30
C GLY A 102 -14.91 -0.55 -16.94
N ARG A 103 -14.75 -0.43 -18.25
CA ARG A 103 -13.53 -0.83 -18.96
C ARG A 103 -12.53 0.33 -19.06
N LEU A 104 -11.32 0.15 -18.53
CA LEU A 104 -10.24 1.11 -18.65
C LEU A 104 -9.46 0.83 -19.93
N GLU A 105 -9.97 1.30 -21.06
CA GLU A 105 -9.31 1.18 -22.35
C GLU A 105 -8.95 2.58 -22.88
N TYR A 106 -7.68 2.77 -23.22
CA TYR A 106 -7.14 4.04 -23.72
C TYR A 106 -6.17 3.80 -24.88
N ASP A 107 -5.99 4.82 -25.70
CA ASP A 107 -5.03 4.77 -26.81
C ASP A 107 -3.59 4.74 -26.26
N LYS A 108 -2.71 3.96 -26.89
CA LYS A 108 -1.32 3.77 -26.42
C LYS A 108 -0.50 5.06 -26.38
N ASP A 109 -0.88 6.04 -27.19
CA ASP A 109 -0.21 7.35 -27.28
C ASP A 109 -0.83 8.41 -26.33
N SER A 110 -1.82 8.03 -25.50
CA SER A 110 -2.43 8.95 -24.53
C SER A 110 -1.57 9.15 -23.28
N THR A 111 -1.53 10.38 -22.80
CA THR A 111 -1.07 10.69 -21.43
C THR A 111 -2.29 10.76 -20.51
N LEU A 112 -2.28 9.98 -19.44
CA LEU A 112 -3.39 9.92 -18.49
C LEU A 112 -3.00 10.57 -17.16
N TYR A 113 -3.91 11.36 -16.59
CA TYR A 113 -3.82 11.77 -15.20
C TYR A 113 -4.85 10.96 -14.42
N VAL A 114 -4.40 10.17 -13.45
CA VAL A 114 -5.29 9.26 -12.71
C VAL A 114 -5.29 9.54 -11.21
N CYS A 115 -6.37 9.24 -10.53
CA CYS A 115 -6.48 9.40 -9.09
C CYS A 115 -7.46 8.37 -8.51
N PHE A 116 -7.11 7.79 -7.37
CA PHE A 116 -8.00 6.97 -6.57
C PHE A 116 -8.58 7.80 -5.42
N SER A 117 -9.85 7.57 -5.09
CA SER A 117 -10.53 8.22 -3.97
C SER A 117 -11.52 7.25 -3.34
N ASP A 118 -11.52 7.15 -2.01
CA ASP A 118 -12.49 6.33 -1.27
C ASP A 118 -13.92 6.90 -1.34
N VAL A 119 -14.05 8.20 -1.60
CA VAL A 119 -15.31 8.92 -1.75
C VAL A 119 -15.46 9.53 -3.15
N ALA A 120 -16.70 9.64 -3.62
CA ALA A 120 -16.99 10.28 -4.89
C ALA A 120 -16.59 11.76 -4.88
N TRP A 121 -15.92 12.20 -5.94
CA TRP A 121 -15.57 13.60 -6.14
C TRP A 121 -16.81 14.46 -6.39
N THR A 122 -16.82 15.61 -5.74
CA THR A 122 -17.83 16.64 -6.01
C THR A 122 -17.64 17.22 -7.41
N ALA A 123 -18.70 17.78 -8.00
CA ALA A 123 -18.62 18.48 -9.28
C ALA A 123 -17.58 19.60 -9.27
N ARG A 124 -17.41 20.29 -8.13
CA ARG A 124 -16.37 21.30 -7.94
C ARG A 124 -14.96 20.71 -8.08
N LYS A 125 -14.71 19.54 -7.47
CA LYS A 125 -13.40 18.86 -7.56
C LYS A 125 -13.10 18.36 -8.98
N LYS A 126 -14.13 17.90 -9.69
CA LYS A 126 -14.01 17.50 -11.11
C LYS A 126 -13.67 18.69 -12.01
N ALA A 127 -14.37 19.82 -11.84
CA ALA A 127 -14.07 21.05 -12.58
C ALA A 127 -12.66 21.57 -12.27
N GLN A 128 -12.26 21.52 -10.99
CA GLN A 128 -10.94 21.93 -10.51
C GLN A 128 -9.79 21.29 -11.32
N VAL A 129 -9.78 19.96 -11.47
CA VAL A 129 -8.70 19.26 -12.20
C VAL A 129 -8.77 19.42 -13.73
N LEU A 130 -9.95 19.74 -14.26
CA LEU A 130 -10.15 20.02 -15.69
C LEU A 130 -9.61 21.42 -16.03
N ASP A 131 -9.91 22.40 -15.20
CA ASP A 131 -9.66 23.83 -15.45
C ASP A 131 -8.22 24.24 -15.10
N ASP A 132 -7.58 23.61 -14.11
CA ASP A 132 -6.25 24.00 -13.61
C ASP A 132 -5.21 22.87 -13.77
N PRO A 133 -4.21 23.04 -14.68
CA PRO A 133 -3.12 22.09 -14.86
C PRO A 133 -2.21 21.92 -13.63
N GLU A 134 -1.97 22.97 -12.83
CA GLU A 134 -1.12 22.87 -11.64
C GLU A 134 -1.79 22.00 -10.59
N GLU A 135 -3.09 22.20 -10.39
CA GLU A 135 -3.88 21.38 -9.47
C GLU A 135 -4.01 19.94 -9.99
N ARG A 136 -4.12 19.74 -11.31
CA ARG A 136 -4.10 18.40 -11.92
C ARG A 136 -2.81 17.66 -11.57
N ILE A 137 -1.64 18.28 -11.76
CA ILE A 137 -0.34 17.68 -11.45
C ILE A 137 -0.18 17.42 -9.94
N GLY A 138 -0.74 18.28 -9.10
CA GLY A 138 -0.67 18.11 -7.63
C GLY A 138 -1.62 17.05 -7.06
N LEU A 139 -2.72 16.75 -7.76
CA LEU A 139 -3.79 15.87 -7.26
C LEU A 139 -3.85 14.51 -7.94
N MET A 140 -3.31 14.39 -9.15
CA MET A 140 -3.41 13.21 -9.99
C MET A 140 -2.03 12.71 -10.37
N GLN A 141 -1.85 11.39 -10.39
CA GLN A 141 -0.63 10.77 -10.88
C GLN A 141 -0.62 10.77 -12.41
N CYS A 142 0.48 11.22 -13.01
CA CYS A 142 0.66 11.25 -14.46
C CYS A 142 1.21 9.91 -14.95
N ILE A 143 0.53 9.32 -15.93
CA ILE A 143 0.83 8.03 -16.53
C ILE A 143 1.10 8.22 -18.02
N ASP A 144 2.33 7.94 -18.41
CA ASP A 144 2.76 7.92 -19.81
C ASP A 144 2.54 6.52 -20.39
N LEU A 145 1.48 6.35 -21.18
CA LEU A 145 1.22 5.08 -21.86
C LEU A 145 2.20 4.87 -23.00
N ALA A 146 2.65 5.91 -23.69
CA ALA A 146 3.53 5.80 -24.86
C ALA A 146 4.90 5.21 -24.48
N GLY A 147 5.42 5.60 -23.32
CA GLY A 147 6.66 5.07 -22.74
C GLY A 147 6.58 3.64 -22.20
N ALA A 148 5.38 3.09 -21.99
CA ALA A 148 5.20 1.74 -21.46
C ALA A 148 5.37 0.64 -22.52
N SER A 149 5.89 -0.51 -22.11
CA SER A 149 6.05 -1.70 -22.95
C SER A 149 5.28 -2.88 -22.36
N ALA A 150 4.67 -3.70 -23.23
CA ALA A 150 4.03 -4.97 -22.84
C ALA A 150 5.01 -5.97 -22.18
N CYS A 151 6.32 -5.82 -22.41
CA CYS A 151 7.34 -6.73 -21.89
C CYS A 151 7.98 -6.28 -20.57
N SER A 152 8.08 -4.96 -20.33
CA SER A 152 8.78 -4.41 -19.16
C SER A 152 7.93 -3.50 -18.27
N GLY A 153 6.70 -3.16 -18.71
CA GLY A 153 5.86 -2.18 -18.06
C GLY A 153 6.35 -0.74 -18.31
N GLY A 154 6.05 0.14 -17.37
CA GLY A 154 6.42 1.55 -17.33
C GLY A 154 6.41 2.07 -15.89
N LYS A 155 6.53 3.39 -15.72
CA LYS A 155 6.35 4.00 -14.40
C LYS A 155 4.89 3.79 -13.95
N ASP A 156 4.68 3.21 -12.77
CA ASP A 156 3.37 2.89 -12.20
C ASP A 156 2.51 1.94 -13.09
N LEU A 157 3.15 1.26 -14.04
CA LEU A 157 2.55 0.31 -14.98
C LEU A 157 3.34 -1.00 -14.95
N LEU A 158 2.69 -2.09 -14.57
CA LEU A 158 3.32 -3.40 -14.52
C LEU A 158 2.81 -4.27 -15.66
N THR A 159 3.67 -5.16 -16.14
CA THR A 159 3.19 -6.32 -16.90
C THR A 159 2.41 -7.26 -15.99
N LEU A 160 1.51 -8.05 -16.58
CA LEU A 160 0.80 -9.09 -15.83
C LEU A 160 1.76 -10.04 -15.11
N LYS A 161 2.89 -10.40 -15.76
CA LYS A 161 3.93 -11.25 -15.17
C LYS A 161 4.56 -10.63 -13.91
N GLN A 162 4.86 -9.33 -13.94
CA GLN A 162 5.36 -8.60 -12.77
C GLN A 162 4.29 -8.55 -11.66
N ALA A 163 3.04 -8.25 -12.02
CA ALA A 163 1.94 -8.23 -11.07
C ALA A 163 1.74 -9.59 -10.38
N SER A 164 1.81 -10.70 -11.12
CA SER A 164 1.72 -12.07 -10.56
C SER A 164 2.81 -12.38 -9.53
N GLN A 165 3.92 -11.64 -9.53
CA GLN A 165 5.03 -11.83 -8.58
C GLN A 165 4.97 -10.86 -7.41
N TRP A 166 4.37 -9.68 -7.57
CA TRP A 166 4.48 -8.57 -6.61
C TRP A 166 3.15 -8.15 -5.98
N VAL A 167 2.02 -8.61 -6.51
CA VAL A 167 0.71 -8.36 -5.90
C VAL A 167 0.50 -9.36 -4.77
N ALA A 168 0.26 -8.85 -3.56
CA ALA A 168 0.17 -9.68 -2.38
C ALA A 168 -0.93 -10.73 -2.45
N GLU A 169 -2.10 -10.38 -2.98
CA GLU A 169 -3.21 -11.31 -3.13
C GLU A 169 -2.87 -12.50 -4.06
N PHE A 170 -1.91 -12.34 -4.98
CA PHE A 170 -1.49 -13.37 -5.93
C PHE A 170 -0.29 -14.19 -5.43
N ALA A 171 0.72 -13.53 -4.84
CA ALA A 171 2.03 -14.11 -4.60
C ALA A 171 2.38 -14.31 -3.13
N GLU A 172 1.74 -13.59 -2.22
CA GLU A 172 2.07 -13.70 -0.79
C GLU A 172 1.43 -14.95 -0.19
N ASP A 173 2.25 -15.71 0.52
CA ASP A 173 1.90 -16.97 1.18
C ASP A 173 2.45 -17.06 2.61
N GLU A 174 2.72 -15.90 3.23
CA GLU A 174 3.29 -15.87 4.57
C GLU A 174 2.33 -16.45 5.61
N GLU A 175 2.77 -17.53 6.25
CA GLU A 175 2.14 -18.08 7.44
C GLU A 175 2.81 -17.47 8.66
N LEU A 176 2.11 -16.54 9.33
CA LEU A 176 2.58 -15.94 10.56
C LEU A 176 2.38 -16.93 11.71
N ILE A 177 3.47 -17.28 12.39
CA ILE A 177 3.44 -18.16 13.56
C ILE A 177 3.22 -17.30 14.80
N ALA A 178 2.24 -17.65 15.64
CA ALA A 178 2.07 -17.00 16.93
C ALA A 178 3.26 -17.33 17.84
N GLU A 179 4.07 -16.33 18.17
CA GLU A 179 5.12 -16.46 19.17
C GLU A 179 4.52 -16.47 20.58
N GLU A 180 5.18 -17.18 21.50
CA GLU A 180 4.71 -17.29 22.88
C GLU A 180 4.75 -15.91 23.57
N GLY A 181 3.61 -15.49 24.12
CA GLY A 181 3.47 -14.18 24.75
C GLY A 181 3.04 -13.04 23.82
N HIS A 182 2.95 -13.29 22.50
CA HIS A 182 2.41 -12.31 21.55
C HIS A 182 0.88 -12.37 21.50
N ASN A 183 0.24 -11.28 21.06
CA ASN A 183 -1.19 -11.31 20.81
C ASN A 183 -1.51 -12.21 19.61
N LEU A 184 -2.48 -13.12 19.75
CA LEU A 184 -2.90 -14.05 18.68
C LEU A 184 -3.39 -13.35 17.41
N GLN A 185 -3.73 -12.06 17.49
CA GLN A 185 -4.11 -11.26 16.33
C GLN A 185 -2.91 -10.86 15.47
N GLU A 186 -1.69 -10.77 16.05
CA GLU A 186 -0.46 -10.49 15.29
C GLU A 186 -0.13 -11.60 14.31
N SER A 187 -0.51 -12.84 14.63
CA SER A 187 -0.29 -14.01 13.76
C SER A 187 -1.38 -14.19 12.70
N ARG A 188 -2.28 -13.21 12.52
CA ARG A 188 -3.34 -13.25 11.51
C ARG A 188 -2.97 -12.33 10.35
N PRO A 189 -2.69 -12.87 9.15
CA PRO A 189 -2.36 -12.05 8.00
C PRO A 189 -3.43 -10.99 7.73
N TYR A 190 -2.98 -9.77 7.51
CA TYR A 190 -3.78 -8.60 7.19
C TYR A 190 -4.84 -8.27 8.25
N PHE A 191 -4.60 -8.61 9.52
CA PHE A 191 -5.53 -8.26 10.59
C PHE A 191 -5.59 -6.74 10.82
N TRP A 192 -4.47 -6.06 10.62
CA TRP A 192 -4.27 -4.62 10.81
C TRP A 192 -4.97 -3.75 9.74
N GLU A 193 -5.61 -4.35 8.74
CA GLU A 193 -6.36 -3.57 7.75
C GLU A 193 -7.60 -2.92 8.36
N ASN A 194 -7.82 -1.64 8.06
CA ASN A 194 -9.03 -0.90 8.46
C ASN A 194 -10.31 -1.62 8.00
N GLN A 195 -10.30 -2.19 6.80
CA GLN A 195 -11.34 -3.09 6.29
C GLN A 195 -10.68 -4.31 5.67
N PRO A 196 -11.24 -5.53 5.85
CA PRO A 196 -10.60 -6.75 5.43
C PRO A 196 -10.76 -6.95 3.92
N TYR A 197 -9.86 -6.35 3.16
CA TYR A 197 -9.81 -6.44 1.70
C TYR A 197 -8.93 -7.60 1.23
N TYR A 198 -7.98 -8.05 2.05
CA TYR A 198 -7.08 -9.13 1.67
C TYR A 198 -7.80 -10.48 1.55
N TYR A 199 -7.52 -11.18 0.46
CA TYR A 199 -7.85 -12.58 0.22
C TYR A 199 -6.89 -13.14 -0.85
N LYS A 200 -6.70 -14.45 -0.89
CA LYS A 200 -5.86 -15.10 -1.90
C LYS A 200 -6.64 -15.27 -3.19
N THR A 201 -6.16 -14.68 -4.28
CA THR A 201 -6.78 -14.78 -5.61
C THR A 201 -5.72 -14.96 -6.69
N SER A 202 -6.14 -14.95 -7.96
CA SER A 202 -5.26 -15.08 -9.12
C SER A 202 -5.39 -13.88 -10.07
N PRO A 203 -4.38 -13.62 -10.93
CA PRO A 203 -4.44 -12.55 -11.93
C PRO A 203 -5.68 -12.62 -12.84
N GLY A 204 -6.19 -13.82 -13.10
CA GLY A 204 -7.41 -14.07 -13.87
C GLY A 204 -8.63 -13.30 -13.38
N THR A 205 -8.71 -12.93 -12.09
CA THR A 205 -9.76 -12.06 -11.56
C THR A 205 -9.78 -10.70 -12.24
N LEU A 206 -8.62 -10.08 -12.45
CA LEU A 206 -8.51 -8.77 -13.10
C LEU A 206 -8.78 -8.85 -14.59
N ILE A 207 -8.26 -9.89 -15.25
CA ILE A 207 -8.45 -10.14 -16.69
C ILE A 207 -9.95 -10.31 -16.99
N LYS A 208 -10.62 -11.13 -16.20
CA LYS A 208 -12.07 -11.34 -16.28
C LYS A 208 -12.85 -10.06 -16.01
N GLN A 209 -12.45 -9.28 -14.98
CA GLN A 209 -13.13 -8.05 -14.61
C GLN A 209 -13.11 -7.01 -15.75
N GLN A 210 -11.97 -6.87 -16.43
CA GLN A 210 -11.81 -5.94 -17.55
C GLN A 210 -12.16 -6.56 -18.91
N ASN A 211 -12.62 -7.81 -18.92
CA ASN A 211 -12.96 -8.60 -20.11
C ASN A 211 -11.87 -8.52 -21.19
N VAL A 212 -10.62 -8.73 -20.76
CA VAL A 212 -9.45 -8.73 -21.64
C VAL A 212 -9.45 -10.04 -22.43
N GLY A 213 -9.33 -9.94 -23.76
CA GLY A 213 -9.23 -11.11 -24.64
C GLY A 213 -7.86 -11.76 -24.56
N ASP A 214 -6.80 -11.01 -24.88
CA ASP A 214 -5.42 -11.48 -24.76
C ASP A 214 -4.71 -10.80 -23.57
N PRO A 215 -4.20 -11.58 -22.59
CA PRO A 215 -3.36 -11.06 -21.51
C PRO A 215 -2.17 -10.21 -21.98
N SER A 216 -1.69 -10.36 -23.22
CA SER A 216 -0.62 -9.55 -23.79
C SER A 216 -1.01 -8.09 -24.09
N GLU A 217 -2.32 -7.80 -24.17
CA GLU A 217 -2.90 -6.48 -24.48
C GLU A 217 -3.23 -5.66 -23.23
N CYS A 218 -2.86 -6.14 -22.04
CA CYS A 218 -3.14 -5.45 -20.80
C CYS A 218 -1.88 -5.08 -20.00
N LEU A 219 -2.00 -3.99 -19.26
CA LEU A 219 -1.01 -3.56 -18.26
C LEU A 219 -1.72 -3.34 -16.93
N CYS A 220 -1.06 -3.62 -15.83
CA CYS A 220 -1.58 -3.33 -14.50
C CYS A 220 -1.20 -1.90 -14.10
N LEU A 221 -2.20 -1.05 -13.88
CA LEU A 221 -2.05 0.32 -13.41
C LEU A 221 -1.99 0.33 -11.88
N VAL A 222 -0.88 0.79 -11.29
CA VAL A 222 -0.75 0.93 -9.84
C VAL A 222 -1.14 2.34 -9.42
N LEU A 223 -2.21 2.45 -8.63
CA LEU A 223 -2.74 3.73 -8.13
C LEU A 223 -2.15 4.08 -6.76
N ASN A 224 -1.88 5.36 -6.53
CA ASN A 224 -1.56 5.89 -5.21
C ASN A 224 -2.82 5.90 -4.32
N ASP A 225 -2.73 5.22 -3.17
CA ASP A 225 -3.79 5.13 -2.14
C ASP A 225 -3.22 5.54 -0.77
N ASP A 226 -2.63 6.73 -0.70
CA ASP A 226 -1.93 7.21 0.51
C ASP A 226 -2.90 7.31 1.70
N ILE A 227 -4.15 7.72 1.45
CA ILE A 227 -5.20 7.77 2.46
C ILE A 227 -5.53 6.36 2.97
N GLY A 228 -5.71 5.39 2.08
CA GLY A 228 -5.95 4.01 2.49
C GLY A 228 -4.77 3.41 3.26
N VAL A 229 -3.53 3.78 2.95
CA VAL A 229 -2.35 3.41 3.75
C VAL A 229 -2.41 4.02 5.14
N MET A 230 -2.73 5.32 5.25
CA MET A 230 -2.90 5.99 6.55
C MET A 230 -4.02 5.36 7.38
N LEU A 231 -5.13 4.98 6.77
CA LEU A 231 -6.24 4.31 7.46
C LEU A 231 -5.83 2.96 8.02
N ASP A 232 -5.06 2.16 7.28
CA ASP A 232 -4.54 0.89 7.79
C ASP A 232 -3.51 1.11 8.92
N LEU A 233 -2.67 2.15 8.82
CA LEU A 233 -1.73 2.49 9.89
C LEU A 233 -2.47 2.89 11.18
N ALA A 234 -3.52 3.71 11.05
CA ALA A 234 -4.35 4.11 12.18
C ALA A 234 -5.06 2.90 12.81
N GLN A 235 -5.64 2.01 12.00
CA GLN A 235 -6.25 0.78 12.53
C GLN A 235 -5.24 -0.08 13.29
N HIS A 236 -4.03 -0.24 12.74
CA HIS A 236 -2.98 -1.01 13.42
C HIS A 236 -2.58 -0.38 14.75
N GLN A 237 -2.51 0.95 14.84
CA GLN A 237 -2.24 1.65 16.10
C GLN A 237 -3.35 1.41 17.12
N ASP A 238 -4.62 1.49 16.70
CA ASP A 238 -5.76 1.22 17.57
C ASP A 238 -5.74 -0.24 18.08
N ASP A 239 -5.42 -1.20 17.21
CA ASP A 239 -5.29 -2.61 17.59
C ASP A 239 -4.20 -2.80 18.65
N VAL A 240 -3.01 -2.23 18.43
CA VAL A 240 -1.87 -2.30 19.37
C VAL A 240 -2.19 -1.64 20.71
N VAL A 241 -2.85 -0.47 20.71
CA VAL A 241 -3.30 0.18 21.94
C VAL A 241 -4.28 -0.69 22.71
N GLY A 242 -5.22 -1.35 21.99
CA GLY A 242 -6.12 -2.33 22.57
C GLY A 242 -5.37 -3.50 23.23
N TRP A 243 -4.37 -4.06 22.54
CA TRP A 243 -3.56 -5.15 23.08
C TRP A 243 -2.77 -4.75 24.33
N ILE A 244 -2.23 -3.52 24.37
CA ILE A 244 -1.52 -3.00 25.54
C ILE A 244 -2.47 -2.85 26.73
N ASP A 245 -3.70 -2.36 26.51
CA ASP A 245 -4.72 -2.25 27.56
C ASP A 245 -5.17 -3.63 28.07
N GLU A 246 -5.36 -4.60 27.17
CA GLU A 246 -5.65 -6.00 27.52
C GLU A 246 -4.52 -6.63 28.32
N TRP A 247 -3.27 -6.43 27.90
CA TRP A 247 -2.08 -6.91 28.60
C TRP A 247 -1.97 -6.28 29.99
N ALA A 248 -2.15 -4.96 30.10
CA ALA A 248 -2.02 -4.24 31.37
C ALA A 248 -3.03 -4.73 32.41
N LYS A 249 -4.27 -5.04 31.97
CA LYS A 249 -5.35 -5.57 32.82
C LYS A 249 -5.26 -7.07 33.08
N SER A 250 -4.33 -7.78 32.46
CA SER A 250 -4.20 -9.23 32.63
C SER A 250 -3.50 -9.63 33.94
N GLY A 251 -3.48 -10.94 34.21
CA GLY A 251 -2.88 -11.54 35.41
C GLY A 251 -3.87 -12.37 36.24
N GLU A 252 -3.46 -12.84 37.43
CA GLU A 252 -4.36 -13.57 38.34
C GLU A 252 -5.49 -12.67 38.86
N GLN A 253 -5.14 -11.41 39.15
CA GLN A 253 -6.05 -10.29 39.40
C GLN A 253 -5.83 -9.20 38.35
N GLU A 254 -6.85 -8.38 38.13
CA GLU A 254 -6.78 -7.26 37.18
C GLU A 254 -5.62 -6.31 37.54
N GLY A 255 -4.70 -6.10 36.59
CA GLY A 255 -3.54 -5.23 36.78
C GLY A 255 -2.29 -5.92 37.33
N ASP A 256 -2.35 -7.21 37.65
CA ASP A 256 -1.20 -7.95 38.20
C ASP A 256 -0.04 -7.98 37.20
N THR A 257 -0.31 -8.19 35.91
CA THR A 257 0.75 -8.26 34.89
C THR A 257 1.50 -6.94 34.74
N GLU A 258 0.81 -5.81 34.66
CA GLU A 258 1.46 -4.49 34.61
C GLU A 258 2.26 -4.22 35.89
N ARG A 259 1.66 -4.47 37.06
CA ARG A 259 2.33 -4.28 38.36
C ARG A 259 3.62 -5.09 38.44
N ASP A 260 3.55 -6.38 38.12
CA ASP A 260 4.68 -7.30 38.24
C ASP A 260 5.78 -6.97 37.23
N TYR A 261 5.41 -6.55 36.01
CA TYR A 261 6.35 -6.01 35.02
C TYR A 261 7.08 -4.76 35.55
N VAL A 262 6.36 -3.77 36.05
CA VAL A 262 6.94 -2.52 36.59
C VAL A 262 7.85 -2.81 37.80
N LEU A 263 7.42 -3.69 38.71
CA LEU A 263 8.24 -4.13 39.84
C LEU A 263 9.52 -4.84 39.38
N GLY A 264 9.40 -5.71 38.37
CA GLY A 264 10.53 -6.40 37.74
C GLY A 264 11.54 -5.42 37.15
N CYS A 265 11.09 -4.47 36.32
CA CYS A 265 11.94 -3.42 35.75
C CYS A 265 12.59 -2.55 36.83
N PHE A 266 11.87 -2.25 37.92
CA PHE A 266 12.44 -1.50 39.05
C PHE A 266 13.56 -2.29 39.73
N ILE A 267 13.36 -3.57 40.03
CA ILE A 267 14.38 -4.45 40.61
C ILE A 267 15.59 -4.58 39.68
N GLU A 268 15.36 -4.79 38.38
CA GLU A 268 16.41 -4.83 37.36
C GLU A 268 17.21 -3.53 37.36
N SER A 269 16.54 -2.36 37.35
CA SER A 269 17.23 -1.07 37.38
C SER A 269 18.11 -0.91 38.63
N MET A 270 17.66 -1.35 39.81
CA MET A 270 18.46 -1.28 41.03
C MET A 270 19.65 -2.24 41.03
N THR A 271 19.59 -3.33 40.25
CA THR A 271 20.64 -4.37 40.21
C THR A 271 21.63 -4.18 39.06
N ALA A 272 21.16 -3.62 37.94
CA ALA A 272 21.98 -3.27 36.76
C ALA A 272 22.73 -1.94 36.94
N VAL A 273 22.31 -1.09 37.88
CA VAL A 273 23.06 0.11 38.29
C VAL A 273 24.33 -0.34 39.03
N THR A 274 25.41 -0.48 38.29
CA THR A 274 26.77 -0.70 38.81
C THR A 274 27.47 0.64 39.06
N ASP A 275 28.54 0.62 39.87
CA ASP A 275 29.40 1.80 40.07
C ASP A 275 29.97 2.34 38.75
N GLU A 276 30.14 1.49 37.73
CA GLU A 276 30.59 1.88 36.38
C GLU A 276 29.51 2.63 35.59
N VAL A 277 28.25 2.22 35.68
CA VAL A 277 27.10 2.91 35.07
C VAL A 277 26.86 4.26 35.76
N LEU A 278 26.97 4.31 37.09
CA LEU A 278 26.91 5.55 37.89
C LEU A 278 28.08 6.49 37.57
N ALA A 279 29.30 5.97 37.43
CA ALA A 279 30.47 6.76 37.05
C ALA A 279 30.36 7.30 35.62
N GLY A 280 29.83 6.51 34.68
CA GLY A 280 29.59 6.93 33.29
C GLY A 280 28.52 8.03 33.15
N THR A 281 27.40 7.90 33.87
CA THR A 281 26.35 8.94 33.91
C THR A 281 26.81 10.20 34.64
N ALA A 282 27.56 10.07 35.74
CA ALA A 282 28.18 11.20 36.43
C ALA A 282 29.25 11.91 35.58
N ALA A 283 30.03 11.17 34.77
CA ALA A 283 31.00 11.72 33.84
C ALA A 283 30.31 12.46 32.67
N SER A 284 29.28 11.87 32.07
CA SER A 284 28.44 12.50 31.03
C SER A 284 27.80 13.83 31.49
N THR A 285 27.32 13.85 32.73
CA THR A 285 26.74 15.06 33.34
C THR A 285 27.81 16.12 33.63
N ARG A 286 29.05 15.73 33.97
CA ARG A 286 30.18 16.68 34.14
C ARG A 286 30.65 17.28 32.82
N TYR A 287 30.63 16.53 31.71
CA TYR A 287 30.93 17.07 30.38
C TYR A 287 29.89 18.08 29.87
N SER A 288 28.70 18.11 30.47
CA SER A 288 27.66 19.11 30.15
C SER A 288 27.80 20.41 30.95
N LEU A 289 28.67 20.44 31.97
CA LEU A 289 28.94 21.61 32.82
C LEU A 289 30.26 22.34 32.48
N GLU A 290 31.11 21.75 31.64
CA GLU A 290 32.28 22.44 31.07
C GLU A 290 32.01 22.88 29.62
N LEU A 291 31.12 23.87 29.47
CA LEU A 291 31.17 24.75 28.31
C LEU A 291 32.47 25.57 28.40
N PRO A 292 33.38 25.52 27.41
CA PRO A 292 34.53 26.41 27.42
C PRO A 292 34.02 27.85 27.26
N LEU A 293 34.25 28.67 28.28
CA LEU A 293 34.13 30.12 28.20
C LEU A 293 35.00 30.60 27.03
N ARG A 294 34.38 30.87 25.87
CA ARG A 294 35.06 31.54 24.75
C ARG A 294 35.38 32.98 25.18
N PRO A 295 36.65 33.40 25.17
CA PRO A 295 36.99 34.78 25.41
C PRO A 295 36.75 35.59 24.14
N GLY A 296 35.76 36.49 24.22
CA GLY A 296 35.70 37.76 23.50
C GLY A 296 35.62 37.74 21.97
N VAL A 297 34.47 38.14 21.43
CA VAL A 297 34.43 39.09 20.31
C VAL A 297 33.27 40.06 20.54
N ARG A 298 33.60 41.35 20.38
CA ARG A 298 32.76 42.53 20.57
C ARG A 298 31.67 42.62 19.49
N ASN A 299 30.59 43.32 19.86
CA ASN A 299 29.57 43.91 18.98
C ASN A 299 30.10 44.34 17.60
N LEU A 300 29.33 44.05 16.54
CA LEU A 300 29.10 45.02 15.47
C LEU A 300 27.82 44.71 14.68
N LYS A 301 26.99 45.76 14.56
CA LYS A 301 25.86 45.91 13.63
C LYS A 301 26.35 45.74 12.18
N ILE A 302 25.62 44.97 11.36
CA ILE A 302 24.68 45.43 10.30
C ILE A 302 23.57 44.39 10.23
#